data_AF-A0A1X9ZAV9-F1
#
_entry.id   AF-A0A1X9ZAV9-F1
#
_cell.length_a   1.000
_cell.length_b   1.000
_cell.length_c   1.000
_cell.angle_alpha   90.00
_cell.angle_beta   90.00
_cell.angle_gamma   90.00
#
_symmetry.space_group_name_H-M   'P 1'
#
loop_
_entity.id
_entity.type
_entity.pdbx_description
1 polymer ?
#
loop_
_entity_poly.entity_id
_entity_poly.type
_entity_poly.pdbx_seq_one_letter_code
_entity_poly.pdbx_strand_id
1 'polypeptide(L)'
;MSFVVFLIKKSAYYFWQDSNTNEVDLLLPTDNGFSAFEIKATQTITSDLFKNLDKFELNASLQKVEKTLIYGGLDNQKRSRHKILSWKSMT
;
A
#
# COMPACT_ATOMS: atom_id res chain seq x y z
N MET A 1 -7.52 11.41 -17.79
CA MET A 1 -6.30 11.77 -17.06
C MET A 1 -5.23 10.76 -17.46
N SER A 2 -4.26 11.14 -18.29
CA SER A 2 -3.22 10.22 -18.76
C SER A 2 -2.05 10.28 -17.78
N PHE A 3 -1.73 9.17 -17.13
CA PHE A 3 -0.54 9.05 -16.31
C PHE A 3 0.64 8.72 -17.23
N VAL A 4 1.62 9.61 -17.32
CA VAL A 4 2.90 9.33 -17.99
C VAL A 4 3.79 8.59 -17.00
N VAL A 5 4.03 7.30 -17.24
CA VAL A 5 4.94 6.49 -16.43
C VAL A 5 6.28 6.37 -17.16
N PHE A 6 7.35 6.91 -16.59
CA PHE A 6 8.71 6.67 -17.07
C PHE A 6 9.16 5.26 -16.67
N LEU A 7 9.60 4.47 -17.65
CA LEU A 7 10.18 3.14 -17.45
C LEU A 7 11.69 3.26 -17.16
N ILE A 8 12.08 3.24 -15.89
CA ILE A 8 13.48 2.94 -15.51
C ILE A 8 13.49 1.54 -14.89
N LYS A 9 14.18 0.61 -15.56
CA LYS A 9 14.20 -0.82 -15.19
C LYS A 9 15.45 -1.16 -14.37
N LYS A 10 15.33 -1.07 -13.04
CA LYS A 10 16.03 -1.93 -12.07
C LYS A 10 15.25 -1.82 -10.75
N SER A 11 14.52 -2.89 -10.40
CA SER A 11 13.56 -3.02 -9.28
C SER A 11 12.41 -1.99 -9.27
N ALA A 12 11.26 -2.38 -9.82
CA ALA A 12 10.13 -1.49 -10.10
C ALA A 12 9.28 -1.20 -8.84
N TYR A 13 9.86 -0.45 -7.91
CA TYR A 13 9.16 0.14 -6.76
C TYR A 13 8.59 1.49 -7.19
N TYR A 14 7.33 1.78 -6.81
CA TYR A 14 6.66 3.05 -7.10
C TYR A 14 6.12 3.67 -5.82
N PHE A 15 5.94 4.98 -5.82
CA PHE A 15 5.12 5.70 -4.86
C PHE A 15 3.87 6.22 -5.57
N TRP A 16 2.79 6.45 -4.83
CA TRP A 16 1.57 7.05 -5.37
C TRP A 16 1.09 8.20 -4.49
N GLN A 17 0.76 9.31 -5.13
CA GLN A 17 0.10 10.45 -4.52
C GLN A 17 -0.97 10.99 -5.47
N ASP A 18 -2.19 11.23 -4.98
CA ASP A 18 -3.24 11.89 -5.76
C ASP A 18 -3.21 13.42 -5.63
N SER A 19 -4.05 14.10 -6.44
CA SER A 19 -4.17 15.57 -6.40
C SER A 19 -4.73 16.13 -5.09
N ASN A 20 -5.27 15.26 -4.22
CA ASN A 20 -5.78 15.61 -2.90
C ASN A 20 -4.79 15.20 -1.80
N THR A 21 -3.52 14.98 -2.13
CA THR A 21 -2.42 14.65 -1.21
C THR A 21 -2.61 13.34 -0.43
N ASN A 22 -3.45 12.43 -0.92
CA ASN A 22 -3.49 11.07 -0.37
C ASN A 22 -2.29 10.30 -0.92
N GLU A 23 -1.59 9.58 -0.04
CA GLU A 23 -0.31 8.97 -0.34
C GLU A 23 -0.30 7.50 0.07
N VAL A 24 0.28 6.64 -0.78
CA VAL A 24 0.65 5.28 -0.43
C VAL A 24 2.16 5.16 -0.56
N ASP A 25 2.81 4.76 0.53
CA ASP A 25 4.27 4.80 0.70
C ASP A 25 5.02 3.94 -0.34
N LEU A 26 4.47 2.75 -0.67
CA LEU A 26 5.10 1.82 -1.62
C LEU A 26 4.08 1.02 -2.42
N LEU A 27 4.33 0.91 -3.71
CA LEU A 27 3.60 0.07 -4.65
C LEU A 27 4.56 -0.87 -5.40
N LEU A 28 4.15 -2.12 -5.51
CA LEU A 28 4.79 -3.14 -6.33
C LEU A 28 3.81 -3.60 -7.41
N PRO A 29 4.15 -3.50 -8.71
CA PRO A 29 3.37 -4.16 -9.74
C PRO A 29 3.41 -5.67 -9.54
N THR A 30 2.28 -6.29 -9.81
CA THR A 30 2.08 -7.73 -9.88
C THR A 30 1.50 -8.05 -11.25
N ASP A 31 1.39 -9.33 -11.60
CA ASP A 31 0.82 -9.74 -12.89
C ASP A 31 -0.61 -9.20 -13.13
N ASN A 32 -1.39 -9.00 -12.06
CA ASN A 32 -2.82 -8.64 -12.14
C ASN A 32 -3.18 -7.33 -11.39
N GLY A 33 -2.19 -6.50 -11.09
CA GLY A 33 -2.40 -5.23 -10.40
C GLY A 33 -1.25 -4.84 -9.48
N PHE A 34 -1.52 -4.54 -8.21
CA PHE A 34 -0.53 -4.00 -7.29
C PHE A 34 -0.55 -4.65 -5.92
N SER A 35 0.63 -4.80 -5.31
CA SER A 35 0.76 -4.85 -3.85
C SER A 35 1.05 -3.46 -3.33
N ALA A 36 0.18 -2.95 -2.46
CA ALA A 36 0.22 -1.61 -1.91
C ALA A 36 0.53 -1.66 -0.42
N PHE A 37 1.49 -0.84 0.02
CA PHE A 37 1.99 -0.83 1.38
C PHE A 37 1.93 0.57 1.97
N GLU A 38 1.37 0.63 3.18
CA GLU A 38 1.47 1.79 4.07
C GLU A 38 2.39 1.41 5.24
N ILE A 39 3.30 2.29 5.63
CA ILE A 39 4.29 2.06 6.68
C ILE A 39 4.09 3.10 7.78
N LYS A 40 3.83 2.65 9.01
CA LYS A 40 3.58 3.54 10.16
C LYS A 40 4.29 3.02 11.40
N ALA A 41 4.95 3.91 12.14
CA ALA A 41 5.61 3.55 13.40
C ALA A 41 4.65 3.30 14.58
N THR A 42 3.34 3.50 14.39
CA THR A 42 2.32 3.31 15.44
C THR A 42 2.12 1.83 15.79
N GLN A 43 1.81 1.55 17.06
CA GLN A 43 1.41 0.22 17.52
C GLN A 43 -0.12 0.03 17.53
N THR A 44 -0.88 1.09 17.78
CA THR A 44 -2.34 1.00 17.81
C THR A 44 -2.88 1.08 16.38
N ILE A 45 -3.62 0.05 15.98
CA ILE A 45 -4.22 -0.03 14.65
C ILE A 45 -5.62 0.58 14.66
N THR A 46 -5.79 1.72 13.99
CA THR A 46 -7.10 2.34 13.75
C THR A 46 -7.54 2.15 12.29
N SER A 47 -8.82 2.33 12.00
CA SER A 47 -9.36 2.25 10.63
C SER A 47 -8.71 3.26 9.68
N ASP A 48 -8.35 4.44 10.21
CA ASP A 48 -7.83 5.55 9.41
C ASP A 48 -6.46 5.26 8.80
N LEU A 49 -5.72 4.29 9.35
CA LEU A 49 -4.45 3.84 8.80
C LEU A 49 -4.60 3.17 7.43
N PHE A 50 -5.81 2.74 7.05
CA PHE A 50 -6.07 2.08 5.77
C PHE A 50 -6.65 3.00 4.70
N LYS A 51 -6.97 4.26 5.05
CA LYS A 51 -7.76 5.15 4.18
C LYS A 51 -7.08 5.40 2.82
N ASN A 52 -5.76 5.53 2.80
CA ASN A 52 -5.04 5.81 1.56
C ASN A 52 -4.92 4.56 0.68
N LEU A 53 -4.70 3.39 1.27
CA LEU A 53 -4.73 2.10 0.57
C LEU A 53 -6.10 1.85 -0.08
N ASP A 54 -7.18 2.17 0.64
CA ASP A 54 -8.54 2.05 0.14
C ASP A 54 -8.84 3.08 -0.98
N LYS A 55 -8.34 4.31 -0.87
CA LYS A 55 -8.42 5.30 -1.95
C LYS A 55 -7.65 4.88 -3.19
N PHE A 56 -6.45 4.32 -3.02
CA PHE A 56 -5.65 3.83 -4.14
C PHE A 56 -6.37 2.72 -4.91
N GLU A 57 -6.97 1.75 -4.21
CA GLU A 57 -7.77 0.68 -4.83
C GLU A 57 -8.89 1.22 -5.74
N LEU A 58 -9.60 2.28 -5.30
CA LEU A 58 -10.63 2.93 -6.12
C LEU A 58 -10.05 3.57 -7.39
N ASN A 59 -8.80 4.02 -7.37
CA ASN A 59 -8.13 4.66 -8.51
C ASN A 59 -7.45 3.63 -9.45
N ALA A 60 -7.17 2.42 -8.99
CA ALA A 60 -6.41 1.40 -9.72
C ALA A 60 -7.17 0.74 -10.90
N SER A 61 -8.37 1.23 -11.25
CA SER A 61 -9.08 0.91 -12.50
C SER A 61 -9.19 -0.60 -12.80
N LEU A 62 -9.95 -1.33 -11.98
CA LEU A 62 -10.23 -2.78 -12.06
C LEU A 62 -9.05 -3.72 -11.74
N GLN A 63 -7.85 -3.18 -11.51
CA GLN A 63 -6.71 -3.99 -11.12
C GLN A 63 -6.85 -4.46 -9.67
N LYS A 64 -6.38 -5.68 -9.38
CA LYS A 64 -6.38 -6.22 -8.02
C LYS A 64 -5.38 -5.43 -7.16
N VAL A 65 -5.79 -5.00 -5.98
CA VAL A 65 -4.90 -4.34 -5.02
C VAL A 65 -4.79 -5.16 -3.74
N GLU A 66 -3.59 -5.68 -3.47
CA GLU A 66 -3.28 -6.30 -2.18
C GLU A 66 -2.81 -5.25 -1.19
N LYS A 67 -3.63 -4.93 -0.20
CA LYS A 67 -3.40 -3.83 0.74
C LYS A 67 -2.73 -4.33 2.02
N THR A 68 -1.55 -3.78 2.34
CA THR A 68 -0.76 -4.17 3.50
C THR A 68 -0.39 -2.95 4.35
N LEU A 69 -0.66 -2.99 5.64
CA LEU A 69 -0.12 -2.05 6.62
C LEU A 69 1.10 -2.69 7.29
N ILE A 70 2.27 -2.07 7.18
CA ILE A 70 3.44 -2.39 7.99
C ILE A 70 3.41 -1.45 9.19
N TYR A 71 3.38 -2.01 10.40
CA TYR A 71 3.17 -1.22 11.62
C TYR A 71 4.16 -1.54 12.74
N GLY A 72 4.23 -0.66 13.73
CA GLY A 72 5.15 -0.70 14.87
C GLY A 72 4.85 -1.74 15.95
N GLY A 73 3.70 -2.42 15.89
CA GLY A 73 3.34 -3.47 16.86
C GLY A 73 4.03 -4.80 16.59
N LEU A 74 3.71 -5.82 17.39
CA LEU A 74 4.43 -7.10 17.41
C LEU A 74 3.73 -8.23 16.63
N ASP A 75 2.43 -8.09 16.37
CA ASP A 75 1.60 -9.19 15.88
C ASP A 75 1.18 -8.99 14.43
N ASN A 76 1.29 -10.04 13.62
CA ASN A 76 0.69 -10.06 12.29
C ASN A 76 -0.81 -10.31 12.39
N GLN A 77 -1.61 -9.58 11.62
CA GLN A 77 -3.06 -9.76 11.56
C GLN A 77 -3.53 -9.87 10.10
N LYS A 78 -4.53 -10.73 9.88
CA LYS A 78 -5.26 -10.77 8.62
C LYS A 78 -6.68 -10.29 8.88
N ARG A 79 -7.04 -9.15 8.30
CA ARG A 79 -8.42 -8.64 8.28
C ARG A 79 -9.08 -8.98 6.95
N SER A 80 -10.40 -8.83 6.87
CA SER A 80 -11.18 -9.19 5.67
C SER A 80 -10.67 -8.51 4.40
N ARG A 81 -10.15 -7.29 4.51
CA ARG A 81 -9.70 -6.45 3.37
C ARG A 81 -8.22 -6.06 3.38
N HIS A 82 -7.51 -6.33 4.47
CA HIS A 82 -6.16 -5.79 4.70
C HIS A 82 -5.27 -6.83 5.38
N LYS A 83 -4.00 -6.88 4.95
CA LYS A 83 -2.93 -7.55 5.69
C LYS A 83 -2.28 -6.53 6.62
N ILE A 84 -1.96 -6.93 7.84
CA ILE A 84 -1.21 -6.10 8.79
C ILE A 84 0.00 -6.91 9.22
N LEU A 85 1.18 -6.35 8.98
CA LEU A 85 2.45 -7.00 9.23
C LEU A 85 3.25 -6.16 10.23
N SER A 86 3.68 -6.80 11.32
CA SER A 86 4.67 -6.24 12.22
C SER A 86 5.97 -6.03 11.45
N TRP A 87 6.58 -4.84 11.58
CA TRP A 87 7.92 -4.57 11.06
C TRP A 87 8.96 -5.59 11.54
N LYS A 88 8.79 -6.10 12.77
CA LYS A 88 9.68 -7.09 13.39
C LYS A 88 9.67 -8.42 12.66
N SER A 89 8.56 -8.78 12.00
CA SER A 89 8.44 -10.02 11.23
C SER A 89 9.12 -9.98 9.86
N MET A 90 9.75 -8.86 9.50
CA MET A 90 10.42 -8.63 8.21
C MET A 90 11.96 -8.65 8.30
N THR A 91 12.51 -9.07 9.45
CA THR A 91 13.96 -9.23 9.69
C THR A 91 14.33 -10.70 9.53
#